data_AF-A0A939W815-F1
#
_entry.id   AF-A0A939W815-F1
#
_cell.length_a   1.000
_cell.length_b   1.000
_cell.length_c   1.000
_cell.angle_alpha   90.00
_cell.angle_beta   90.00
_cell.angle_gamma   90.00
#
_symmetry.space_group_name_H-M   'P 1'
#
loop_
_entity.id
_entity.type
_entity.pdbx_description
1 polymer ?
#
loop_
_entity_poly.entity_id
_entity_poly.type
_entity_poly.pdbx_seq_one_letter_code
_entity_poly.pdbx_strand_id
1 'polypeptide(L)'
;MTVLERFLRYVQVDTSSEEDRECFPSTEKQKNLGRMLYEELKELGASDVVMDEYGYVYAKLPATKGEEGRKTLGFLAHMDTSPDAPGAGVKPQITKNYDGGSIVL
;
A
#
# COMPACT_ATOMS: atom_id res chain seq x y z
N MET A 1 10.52 9.22 -7.50
CA MET A 1 10.51 7.86 -6.93
C MET A 1 9.97 6.89 -7.95
N THR A 2 10.69 5.80 -8.23
CA THR A 2 10.28 4.74 -9.15
C THR A 2 9.25 3.80 -8.51
N VAL A 3 8.57 2.96 -9.31
CA VAL A 3 7.65 1.93 -8.79
C VAL A 3 8.37 0.95 -7.86
N LEU A 4 9.58 0.54 -8.24
CA LEU A 4 10.40 -0.37 -7.42
C LEU A 4 10.76 0.26 -6.08
N GLU A 5 11.17 1.52 -6.06
CA GLU A 5 11.47 2.25 -4.81
C GLU A 5 10.24 2.35 -3.89
N ARG A 6 9.05 2.61 -4.46
CA ARG A 6 7.79 2.63 -3.68
C ARG A 6 7.52 1.26 -3.07
N PHE A 7 7.55 0.21 -3.89
CA PHE A 7 7.27 -1.15 -3.47
C PHE A 7 8.21 -1.60 -2.35
N LEU A 8 9.52 -1.38 -2.51
CA LEU A 8 10.52 -1.74 -1.50
C LEU A 8 10.37 -0.98 -0.18
N ARG A 9 9.87 0.26 -0.21
CA ARG A 9 9.51 1.00 1.01
C ARG A 9 8.29 0.40 1.70
N TYR A 10 7.26 0.01 0.96
CA TYR A 10 6.02 -0.51 1.53
C TYR A 10 6.20 -1.90 2.15
N VAL A 11 6.94 -2.81 1.50
CA VAL A 11 7.15 -4.18 2.01
C VAL A 11 7.95 -4.21 3.33
N GLN A 12 8.61 -3.13 3.71
CA GLN A 12 9.33 -3.01 4.98
C GLN A 12 8.45 -2.52 6.13
N VAL A 13 7.22 -2.08 5.84
CA VAL A 13 6.25 -1.68 6.85
C VAL A 13 5.53 -2.93 7.34
N ASP A 14 5.59 -3.21 8.65
CA ASP A 14 4.82 -4.30 9.21
C ASP A 14 3.32 -3.94 9.22
N THR A 15 2.57 -4.57 8.33
CA THR A 15 1.12 -4.43 8.20
C THR A 15 0.39 -5.75 8.45
N SER A 16 1.04 -6.75 9.05
CA SER A 16 0.44 -8.07 9.26
C SER A 16 -0.90 -7.95 10.00
N SER A 17 -1.94 -8.59 9.48
CA SER A 17 -3.23 -8.70 10.17
C SER A 17 -3.15 -9.69 11.35
N GLU A 18 -4.23 -9.77 12.11
CA GLU A 18 -4.38 -10.66 13.27
C GLU A 18 -5.78 -11.24 13.16
N GLU A 19 -5.89 -12.56 13.23
CA GLU A 19 -7.17 -13.27 13.23
C GLU A 19 -7.89 -13.05 14.57
N ASP A 20 -9.20 -13.32 14.60
CA ASP A 20 -10.04 -13.27 15.81
C ASP A 20 -10.08 -11.92 16.56
N ARG A 21 -9.81 -10.82 15.86
CA ARG A 21 -9.95 -9.46 16.38
C ARG A 21 -11.32 -8.89 16.02
N GLU A 22 -12.04 -8.36 17.01
CA GLU A 22 -13.34 -7.69 16.81
C GLU A 22 -13.22 -6.20 16.44
N CYS A 23 -11.99 -5.68 16.31
CA CYS A 23 -11.72 -4.30 15.90
C CYS A 23 -11.17 -4.23 14.48
N PHE A 24 -11.41 -3.11 13.79
CA PHE A 24 -10.86 -2.85 12.47
C PHE A 24 -10.08 -1.51 12.47
N PRO A 25 -8.83 -1.50 11.95
CA PRO A 25 -8.09 -2.66 11.47
C PRO A 25 -7.75 -3.61 12.62
N SER A 26 -7.53 -4.89 12.32
CA SER A 26 -7.24 -5.89 13.35
C SER A 26 -5.96 -5.56 14.14
N THR A 27 -5.01 -4.89 13.47
CA THR A 27 -3.76 -4.39 14.04
C THR A 27 -3.55 -2.91 13.70
N GLU A 28 -3.24 -2.09 14.72
CA GLU A 28 -3.02 -0.64 14.54
C GLU A 28 -1.82 -0.33 13.64
N LYS A 29 -0.86 -1.25 13.53
CA LYS A 29 0.32 -1.11 12.67
C LYS A 29 -0.03 -1.00 11.18
N GLN A 30 -1.17 -1.54 10.73
CA GLN A 30 -1.67 -1.34 9.37
C GLN A 30 -1.84 0.15 9.01
N LYS A 31 -2.21 0.99 9.99
CA LYS A 31 -2.37 2.44 9.79
C LYS A 31 -1.03 3.14 9.49
N ASN A 32 0.12 2.51 9.75
CA ASN A 32 1.42 3.09 9.39
C ASN A 32 1.58 3.22 7.88
N LEU A 33 1.24 2.17 7.12
CA LEU A 33 1.22 2.24 5.66
C LEU A 33 0.13 3.20 5.18
N GLY A 34 -1.05 3.20 5.81
CA GLY A 34 -2.13 4.14 5.48
C GLY A 34 -1.71 5.60 5.57
N ARG A 35 -0.99 6.00 6.63
CA ARG A 35 -0.47 7.37 6.78
C ARG A 35 0.57 7.73 5.71
N MET A 36 1.42 6.78 5.32
CA MET A 36 2.36 6.98 4.21
C MET A 36 1.62 7.21 2.89
N LEU A 37 0.61 6.38 2.59
CA LEU A 37 -0.19 6.51 1.37
C LEU A 37 -0.98 7.83 1.34
N TYR A 38 -1.54 8.26 2.48
CA TYR A 38 -2.23 9.53 2.61
C TYR A 38 -1.34 10.72 2.20
N GLU A 39 -0.12 10.81 2.75
CA GLU A 39 0.80 11.89 2.37
C GLU A 39 1.28 11.75 0.92
N GLU A 40 1.60 10.54 0.47
CA GLU A 40 2.05 10.31 -0.91
C GLU A 40 0.96 10.65 -1.94
N LEU A 41 -0.31 10.38 -1.66
CA LEU A 41 -1.44 10.75 -2.53
C LEU A 41 -1.62 12.28 -2.60
N LYS A 42 -1.43 12.99 -1.48
CA LYS A 42 -1.43 14.46 -1.46
C LYS A 42 -0.27 15.03 -2.27
N GLU A 43 0.93 14.49 -2.10
CA GLU A 43 2.11 14.89 -2.88
C GLU A 43 1.95 14.64 -4.39
N LEU A 44 1.23 13.59 -4.76
CA LEU A 44 0.89 13.27 -6.16
C LEU A 44 -0.19 14.20 -6.75
N GLY A 45 -0.78 15.09 -5.95
CA GLY A 45 -1.81 16.02 -6.39
C GLY A 45 -3.20 15.41 -6.52
N ALA A 46 -3.46 14.28 -5.86
CA ALA A 46 -4.81 13.76 -5.76
C ALA A 46 -5.70 14.71 -4.93
N SER A 47 -6.98 14.78 -5.26
CA SER A 47 -7.99 15.55 -4.53
C SER A 47 -8.78 14.66 -3.57
N ASP A 48 -9.46 15.28 -2.61
CA ASP A 48 -10.29 14.58 -1.61
C ASP A 48 -9.55 13.43 -0.91
N VAL A 49 -8.27 13.64 -0.58
CA VAL A 49 -7.46 12.63 0.09
C VAL A 49 -7.90 12.55 1.55
N VAL A 50 -8.30 11.35 1.99
CA VAL A 50 -8.77 11.08 3.35
C VAL A 50 -8.15 9.78 3.85
N MET A 51 -7.87 9.74 5.15
CA MET A 51 -7.71 8.50 5.90
C MET A 51 -8.69 8.55 7.07
N ASP A 52 -9.63 7.61 7.12
CA ASP A 52 -10.62 7.58 8.21
C ASP A 52 -10.03 6.99 9.50
N GLU A 53 -10.85 6.97 10.57
CA GLU A 53 -10.44 6.45 11.89
C GLU A 53 -10.09 4.95 11.87
N TYR A 54 -10.62 4.22 10.89
CA TYR A 54 -10.42 2.80 10.66
C TYR A 54 -9.26 2.51 9.69
N GLY A 55 -8.61 3.55 9.18
CA GLY A 55 -7.45 3.45 8.32
C GLY A 55 -7.74 3.18 6.85
N TYR A 56 -8.98 3.31 6.39
CA TYR A 56 -9.24 3.31 4.95
C TYR A 56 -8.72 4.59 4.32
N VAL A 57 -7.92 4.44 3.27
CA VAL A 57 -7.34 5.56 2.52
C VAL A 57 -8.10 5.73 1.21
N TYR A 58 -8.66 6.92 1.00
CA TYR A 58 -9.34 7.31 -0.23
C TYR A 58 -8.68 8.53 -0.84
N ALA A 59 -8.70 8.58 -2.16
CA ALA A 59 -8.31 9.76 -2.92
C ALA A 59 -8.99 9.73 -4.28
N LYS A 60 -9.10 10.89 -4.92
CA LYS A 60 -9.61 11.03 -6.28
C LYS A 60 -8.53 11.61 -7.16
N LEU A 61 -8.30 10.99 -8.31
CA LEU A 61 -7.58 11.62 -9.40
C LEU A 61 -8.60 12.37 -10.26
N PRO A 62 -8.49 13.70 -10.45
CA PRO A 62 -9.38 14.43 -11.32
C PRO A 62 -9.35 13.87 -12.75
N ALA A 63 -10.49 13.94 -13.44
CA ALA A 63 -10.54 13.56 -14.85
C ALA A 63 -9.54 14.39 -15.66
N THR A 64 -8.98 13.79 -16.71
CA THR A 64 -8.25 14.55 -17.71
C THR A 64 -9.18 15.60 -18.31
N LYS A 65 -8.68 16.83 -18.50
CA LYS A 65 -9.48 17.95 -19.00
C LYS A 65 -10.23 17.57 -20.29
N GLY A 66 -11.54 17.75 -20.29
CA GLY A 66 -12.43 17.39 -21.41
C GLY A 66 -13.06 16.00 -21.30
N GLU A 67 -12.68 15.22 -20.29
CA GLU A 67 -13.19 13.86 -20.04
C GLU A 67 -14.05 13.76 -18.76
N GLU A 68 -14.48 14.89 -18.20
CA GLU A 68 -15.24 14.97 -16.94
C GLU A 68 -16.60 14.25 -16.99
N GLY A 69 -17.16 14.05 -18.20
CA GLY A 69 -18.42 13.34 -18.41
C GLY A 69 -18.29 11.81 -18.54
N ARG A 70 -17.07 11.26 -18.50
CA ARG A 70 -16.87 9.81 -18.58
C ARG A 70 -17.21 9.12 -17.27
N LYS A 71 -17.40 7.80 -17.34
CA LYS A 71 -17.61 6.96 -16.16
C LYS A 71 -16.37 6.91 -15.29
N THR A 72 -16.55 7.11 -13.99
CA THR A 72 -15.51 6.95 -12.98
C THR A 72 -15.11 5.47 -12.83
N LEU A 73 -13.81 5.22 -12.66
CA LEU A 73 -13.25 3.91 -12.34
C LEU A 73 -12.68 3.92 -10.91
N GLY A 74 -12.83 2.81 -10.21
CA GLY A 74 -12.24 2.59 -8.89
C GLY A 74 -11.13 1.55 -8.96
N PHE A 75 -9.99 1.86 -8.34
CA PHE A 75 -8.89 0.92 -8.13
C PHE A 75 -8.76 0.67 -6.64
N LEU A 76 -8.70 -0.61 -6.25
CA LEU A 76 -8.71 -1.04 -4.86
C LEU A 76 -7.51 -1.97 -4.63
N ALA A 77 -6.90 -1.82 -3.46
CA ALA A 77 -5.89 -2.72 -2.92
C ALA A 77 -6.08 -2.79 -1.40
N HIS A 78 -5.64 -3.87 -0.78
CA HIS A 78 -5.56 -3.99 0.68
C HIS A 78 -4.13 -3.69 1.15
N MET A 79 -3.98 -3.32 2.43
CA MET A 79 -2.69 -2.89 3.01
C MET A 79 -2.02 -3.97 3.86
N ASP A 80 -2.79 -4.93 4.35
CA ASP A 80 -2.32 -5.94 5.28
C ASP A 80 -1.59 -7.11 4.59
N THR A 81 -0.72 -7.77 5.34
CA THR A 81 -0.09 -9.03 4.96
C THR A 81 -0.67 -10.17 5.79
N SER A 82 -0.65 -11.39 5.22
CA SER A 82 -1.14 -12.59 5.91
C SER A 82 -0.43 -12.78 7.26
N PRO A 83 -1.16 -13.22 8.32
CA PRO A 83 -0.56 -13.61 9.59
C PRO A 83 0.30 -14.89 9.49
N ASP A 84 0.19 -15.67 8.40
CA ASP A 84 0.92 -16.94 8.22
C ASP A 84 2.45 -16.78 8.16
N ALA A 85 2.93 -15.57 7.87
CA ALA A 85 4.36 -15.26 7.82
C ALA A 85 4.63 -13.89 8.47
N PRO A 86 5.80 -13.69 9.10
CA PRO A 86 6.13 -12.41 9.71
C PRO A 86 6.23 -11.29 8.66
N GLY A 87 5.39 -10.25 8.79
CA GLY A 87 5.54 -9.00 8.03
C GLY A 87 6.57 -8.03 8.63
N ALA A 88 7.05 -8.30 9.85
CA ALA A 88 8.08 -7.48 10.49
C ALA A 88 9.50 -7.86 10.05
N GLY A 89 10.35 -6.85 9.83
CA GLY A 89 11.78 -7.06 9.55
C GLY A 89 12.09 -7.61 8.17
N VAL A 90 11.19 -7.44 7.20
CA VAL A 90 11.38 -7.84 5.80
C VAL A 90 12.63 -7.17 5.22
N LYS A 91 13.51 -7.99 4.64
CA LYS A 91 14.74 -7.55 3.96
C LYS A 91 14.66 -7.94 2.49
N PRO A 92 14.08 -7.09 1.62
CA PRO A 92 13.90 -7.46 0.22
C PRO A 92 15.25 -7.59 -0.49
N GLN A 93 15.42 -8.66 -1.27
CA GLN A 93 16.60 -8.90 -2.12
C GLN A 93 16.22 -8.70 -3.59
N ILE A 94 17.07 -8.03 -4.36
CA ILE A 94 16.84 -7.75 -5.79
C ILE A 94 17.83 -8.54 -6.63
N THR A 95 17.37 -9.63 -7.22
CA THR A 95 18.16 -10.43 -8.17
C THR A 95 17.94 -9.91 -9.58
N LYS A 96 18.90 -9.12 -10.09
CA LYS A 96 18.86 -8.62 -11.48
C LYS A 96 19.36 -9.69 -12.44
N ASN A 97 18.80 -9.73 -13.65
CA ASN A 97 19.22 -10.63 -14.72
C ASN A 97 19.29 -12.10 -14.26
N TYR A 98 18.26 -12.55 -13.53
CA TYR A 98 18.17 -13.91 -13.01
C TYR A 98 18.44 -14.95 -14.10
N ASP A 99 19.38 -15.86 -13.83
CA ASP A 99 19.92 -16.83 -14.79
C ASP A 99 19.21 -18.20 -14.74
N GLY A 100 18.21 -18.36 -13.87
CA GLY A 100 17.47 -19.61 -13.68
C GLY A 100 18.06 -20.55 -12.61
N GLY A 101 19.17 -20.18 -11.97
CA GLY A 101 19.80 -20.95 -10.90
C GLY A 101 19.12 -20.79 -9.53
N SER A 102 19.63 -21.49 -8.52
CA SER A 102 19.11 -21.31 -7.15
C SER A 102 19.49 -19.94 -6.58
N ILE A 103 18.53 -19.24 -5.97
CA ILE A 103 18.80 -18.03 -5.18
C ILE A 103 19.20 -18.47 -3.77
N VAL A 104 20.43 -18.15 -3.37
CA VAL A 104 20.96 -18.46 -2.02
C VAL A 104 20.70 -17.27 -1.10
N LEU A 105 20.20 -17.53 0.11
CA LEU A 105 19.74 -16.54 1.10
C LEU A 105 20.81 -16.13 2.10
#